data_AF-A0A959KQZ8-F1
#
_entry.id   AF-A0A959KQZ8-F1
#
_cell.length_a   1.000
_cell.length_b   1.000
_cell.length_c   1.000
_cell.angle_alpha   90.00
_cell.angle_beta   90.00
_cell.angle_gamma   90.00
#
_symmetry.space_group_name_H-M   'P 1'
#
loop_
_entity.id
_entity.type
_entity.pdbx_description
1 polymer ?
#
loop_
_entity_poly.entity_id
_entity_poly.type
_entity_poly.pdbx_seq_one_letter_code
_entity_poly.pdbx_strand_id
1 'polypeptide(L)'
;EPAEPSWWQKLLGFLKLGKETAESEKPVFEKYASVFNYIHQDELQYFDSLRQLGIVDWDHYFSPDLVYEKYRNPFMTPIDASMKVFGWHPYWMGDAYKGYQYKLLTHVAWFAYNLDPATGSYTNPEVIEEWKKTELVKLAHTDSCKVLLTVTSHQLAGNKLFLDNAANQQRTFVDSITLLLKLQEADGVDLNFENLPAGYEKKLSGFIRRLKDRLTADGYLLTVSLPKLNRYKDPKN
;
A
#
# COMPACT_ATOMS: atom_id res chain seq x y z
N GLU A 1 -17.49 -27.96 -17.25
CA GLU A 1 -16.90 -26.61 -17.40
C GLU A 1 -15.39 -26.75 -17.44
N PRO A 2 -14.67 -26.05 -18.33
CA PRO A 2 -13.21 -26.08 -18.29
C PRO A 2 -12.73 -25.38 -17.02
N ALA A 3 -11.82 -26.02 -16.28
CA ALA A 3 -11.22 -25.46 -15.08
C ALA A 3 -10.53 -24.13 -15.39
N GLU A 4 -10.73 -23.14 -14.52
CA GLU A 4 -10.02 -21.86 -14.64
C GLU A 4 -8.50 -22.08 -14.64
N PRO A 5 -7.76 -21.42 -15.54
CA PRO A 5 -6.31 -21.59 -15.63
C PRO A 5 -5.65 -21.13 -14.33
N SER A 6 -4.67 -21.90 -13.87
CA SER A 6 -3.92 -21.57 -12.66
C SER A 6 -3.17 -20.24 -12.83
N TRP A 7 -2.81 -19.60 -11.72
CA TRP A 7 -2.00 -18.38 -11.72
C TRP A 7 -0.75 -18.50 -12.62
N TRP A 8 -0.06 -19.65 -12.56
CA TRP A 8 1.09 -19.94 -13.41
C TRP A 8 0.74 -20.01 -14.91
N GLN A 9 -0.44 -20.53 -15.26
CA GLN A 9 -0.89 -20.62 -16.65
C GLN A 9 -1.30 -19.26 -17.21
N LYS A 10 -1.95 -18.42 -16.40
CA LYS A 10 -2.28 -17.02 -16.76
C LYS A 10 -1.00 -16.21 -17.01
N LEU A 11 0.00 -16.33 -16.12
CA LEU A 11 1.32 -15.71 -16.27
C LEU A 11 2.05 -16.17 -17.54
N LEU A 12 2.07 -17.48 -17.83
CA LEU A 12 2.72 -18.03 -19.02
C LEU A 12 2.02 -17.62 -20.33
N GLY A 13 0.69 -17.46 -20.31
CA GLY A 13 -0.08 -16.93 -21.44
C GLY A 13 0.32 -15.50 -21.76
N PHE A 14 0.38 -14.64 -20.75
CA PHE A 14 0.80 -13.24 -20.89
C PHE A 14 2.25 -13.11 -21.39
N LEU A 15 3.17 -13.93 -20.86
CA LEU A 15 4.58 -13.95 -21.31
C LEU A 15 4.78 -14.42 -22.76
N LYS A 16 3.83 -15.17 -23.33
CA LYS A 16 3.88 -15.60 -24.73
C LYS A 16 3.40 -14.53 -25.71
N LEU A 17 2.53 -13.62 -25.27
CA LEU A 17 2.02 -12.49 -26.08
C LEU A 17 3.09 -11.41 -26.37
N GLY A 18 4.20 -11.38 -25.62
CA GLY A 18 5.33 -10.46 -25.85
C GLY A 18 6.35 -10.91 -26.91
N LYS A 19 6.12 -12.02 -27.62
CA LYS A 19 7.13 -12.58 -28.56
C LYS A 19 7.18 -11.97 -29.96
N GLU A 20 6.48 -10.88 -30.24
CA GLU A 20 6.55 -10.19 -31.54
C GLU A 20 7.55 -9.02 -31.52
N THR A 21 8.82 -9.39 -31.78
CA THR A 21 9.84 -8.73 -32.62
C THR A 21 10.24 -7.24 -32.48
N ALA A 22 9.89 -6.53 -31.41
CA ALA A 22 10.48 -5.19 -31.12
C ALA A 22 10.99 -4.99 -29.68
N GLU A 23 11.08 -6.07 -28.88
CA GLU A 23 11.25 -5.99 -27.42
C GLU A 23 12.67 -6.27 -26.92
N SER A 24 13.63 -6.59 -27.81
CA SER A 24 15.00 -6.98 -27.42
C SER A 24 15.92 -5.80 -27.09
N GLU A 25 15.56 -4.57 -27.45
CA GLU A 25 16.38 -3.37 -27.19
C GLU A 25 15.94 -2.58 -25.96
N LYS A 26 14.77 -2.91 -25.39
CA LYS A 26 14.27 -2.22 -24.21
C LYS A 26 15.02 -2.65 -22.95
N PRO A 27 15.37 -1.72 -22.05
CA PRO A 27 15.89 -2.07 -20.74
C PRO A 27 14.99 -3.09 -20.04
N VAL A 28 15.60 -4.03 -19.31
CA VAL A 28 14.91 -5.10 -18.56
C VAL A 28 13.70 -4.58 -17.78
N PHE A 29 13.79 -3.39 -17.18
CA PHE A 29 12.68 -2.82 -16.42
C PHE A 29 11.46 -2.47 -17.28
N GLU A 30 11.63 -2.00 -18.52
CA GLU A 30 10.50 -1.73 -19.44
C GLU A 30 9.90 -3.03 -19.97
N LYS A 31 10.74 -4.04 -20.20
CA LYS A 31 10.32 -5.35 -20.70
C LYS A 31 9.43 -6.10 -19.70
N TYR A 32 9.71 -5.98 -18.41
CA TYR A 32 8.94 -6.64 -17.35
C TYR A 32 7.97 -5.70 -16.62
N ALA A 33 7.91 -4.41 -16.98
CA ALA A 33 6.99 -3.45 -16.36
C ALA A 33 5.54 -3.92 -16.47
N SER A 34 5.10 -4.38 -17.64
CA SER A 34 3.72 -4.87 -17.84
C SER A 34 3.40 -6.08 -16.95
N VAL A 35 4.35 -6.99 -16.75
CA VAL A 35 4.22 -8.18 -15.89
C VAL A 35 4.18 -7.78 -14.41
N PHE A 36 5.11 -6.92 -13.98
CA PHE A 36 5.14 -6.38 -12.62
C PHE A 36 3.84 -5.65 -12.27
N ASN A 37 3.40 -4.76 -13.17
CA ASN A 37 2.18 -3.98 -13.05
C ASN A 37 0.94 -4.87 -12.94
N TYR A 38 0.89 -5.94 -13.74
CA TYR A 38 -0.18 -6.94 -13.71
C TYR A 38 -0.17 -7.75 -12.40
N ILE A 39 1.00 -8.21 -11.94
CA ILE A 39 1.13 -9.01 -10.71
C ILE A 39 0.64 -8.23 -9.48
N HIS A 40 1.06 -6.99 -9.26
CA HIS A 40 0.66 -6.27 -8.04
C HIS A 40 -0.81 -5.83 -8.04
N GLN A 41 -1.37 -5.51 -9.22
CA GLN A 41 -2.81 -5.29 -9.35
C GLN A 41 -3.59 -6.58 -9.05
N ASP A 42 -3.17 -7.71 -9.63
CA ASP A 42 -3.80 -9.02 -9.40
C ASP A 42 -3.64 -9.47 -7.94
N GLU A 43 -2.51 -9.17 -7.29
CA GLU A 43 -2.28 -9.51 -5.88
C GLU A 43 -3.28 -8.81 -4.95
N LEU A 44 -3.50 -7.50 -5.11
CA LEU A 44 -4.50 -6.78 -4.31
C LEU A 44 -5.90 -7.37 -4.55
N GLN A 45 -6.29 -7.54 -5.81
CA GLN A 45 -7.58 -8.14 -6.15
C GLN A 45 -7.72 -9.58 -5.64
N TYR A 46 -6.63 -10.33 -5.64
CA TYR A 46 -6.57 -11.69 -5.13
C TYR A 46 -6.78 -11.71 -3.61
N PHE A 47 -6.06 -10.90 -2.84
CA PHE A 47 -6.26 -10.82 -1.39
C PHE A 47 -7.65 -10.31 -1.02
N ASP A 48 -8.19 -9.33 -1.76
CA ASP A 48 -9.58 -8.89 -1.62
C ASP A 48 -10.54 -10.07 -1.84
N SER A 49 -10.33 -10.87 -2.89
CA SER A 49 -11.17 -12.03 -3.22
C SER A 49 -11.08 -13.13 -2.16
N LEU A 50 -9.86 -13.43 -1.67
CA LEU A 50 -9.68 -14.44 -0.64
C LEU A 50 -10.36 -14.02 0.65
N ARG A 51 -10.35 -12.73 0.98
CA ARG A 51 -11.05 -12.22 2.17
C ARG A 51 -12.56 -12.35 2.02
N GLN A 52 -13.12 -11.98 0.87
CA GLN A 52 -14.55 -12.16 0.59
C GLN A 52 -14.98 -13.63 0.70
N LEU A 53 -14.08 -14.55 0.37
CA LEU A 53 -14.28 -15.99 0.51
C LEU A 53 -13.99 -16.52 1.93
N GLY A 54 -13.52 -15.68 2.86
CA GLY A 54 -13.12 -16.08 4.22
C GLY A 54 -11.81 -16.88 4.30
N ILE A 55 -11.03 -16.94 3.21
CA ILE A 55 -9.82 -17.77 3.07
C ILE A 55 -8.57 -17.11 3.67
N VAL A 56 -8.52 -15.79 3.77
CA VAL A 56 -7.39 -15.05 4.40
C VAL A 56 -7.83 -14.23 5.60
N ASP A 57 -8.93 -14.61 6.22
CA ASP A 57 -9.25 -14.10 7.55
C ASP A 57 -8.26 -14.74 8.54
N TRP A 58 -7.14 -14.07 8.79
CA TRP A 58 -6.11 -14.64 9.66
C TRP A 58 -6.62 -14.91 11.08
N ASP A 59 -7.68 -14.22 11.53
CA ASP A 59 -8.33 -14.49 12.82
C ASP A 59 -9.16 -15.79 12.79
N HIS A 60 -9.60 -16.23 11.61
CA HIS A 60 -10.20 -17.54 11.40
C HIS A 60 -9.16 -18.67 11.47
N TYR A 61 -7.95 -18.44 10.95
CA TYR A 61 -6.88 -19.46 10.90
C TYR A 61 -6.01 -19.51 12.15
N PHE A 62 -5.79 -18.39 12.83
CA PHE A 62 -5.16 -18.33 14.14
C PHE A 62 -6.23 -18.45 15.22
N SER A 63 -6.24 -19.56 15.97
CA SER A 63 -7.24 -19.79 17.02
C SER A 63 -7.35 -18.60 17.99
N PRO A 64 -8.54 -18.30 18.54
CA PRO A 64 -8.72 -17.29 19.59
C PRO A 64 -7.89 -17.60 20.87
N ASP A 65 -7.40 -18.83 20.99
CA ASP A 65 -6.53 -19.30 22.07
C ASP A 65 -5.03 -19.05 21.83
N LEU A 66 -4.63 -18.57 20.65
CA LEU A 66 -3.33 -17.95 20.48
C LEU A 66 -3.39 -16.60 21.17
N VAL A 67 -3.18 -16.65 22.48
CA VAL A 67 -2.60 -15.52 23.21
C VAL A 67 -1.44 -15.08 22.33
N TYR A 68 -1.55 -13.91 21.71
CA TYR A 68 -0.38 -13.21 21.20
C TYR A 68 0.46 -12.88 22.43
N GLU A 69 1.14 -13.90 22.97
CA GLU A 69 2.11 -13.72 24.02
C GLU A 69 3.14 -12.82 23.38
N LYS A 70 3.10 -11.54 23.79
CA LYS A 70 4.08 -10.55 23.43
C LYS A 70 5.40 -11.17 23.87
N TYR A 71 6.11 -11.83 22.97
CA TYR A 71 7.40 -12.46 23.24
C TYR A 71 8.30 -11.36 23.81
N ARG A 72 8.43 -11.33 25.13
CA ARG A 72 9.20 -10.32 25.83
C ARG A 72 10.63 -10.83 25.85
N ASN A 73 11.40 -10.47 24.83
CA ASN A 73 12.84 -10.62 24.93
C ASN A 73 13.33 -9.65 26.03
N PRO A 74 13.83 -10.12 27.19
CA PRO A 74 14.31 -9.23 28.24
C PRO A 74 15.55 -8.43 27.82
N PHE A 75 16.20 -8.82 26.72
CA PHE A 75 17.36 -8.14 26.12
C PHE A 75 17.01 -7.26 24.93
N MET A 76 15.73 -6.91 24.75
CA MET A 76 15.31 -6.08 23.64
C MET A 76 15.94 -4.69 23.75
N THR A 77 16.92 -4.44 22.89
CA THR A 77 17.62 -3.17 22.82
C THR A 77 16.72 -2.16 22.11
N PRO A 78 16.60 -0.92 22.63
CA PRO A 78 15.91 0.14 21.90
C PRO A 78 16.51 0.31 20.50
N ILE A 79 15.66 0.56 19.51
CA ILE A 79 16.11 0.92 18.17
C ILE A 79 17.01 2.15 18.28
N ASP A 80 18.14 2.13 17.59
CA ASP A 80 19.01 3.30 17.48
C ASP A 80 18.20 4.49 16.93
N ALA A 81 18.26 5.64 17.59
CA ALA A 81 17.46 6.81 17.23
C ALA A 81 17.70 7.31 15.79
N SER A 82 18.84 6.95 15.19
CA SER A 82 19.16 7.26 13.79
C SER A 82 18.45 6.35 12.78
N MET A 83 17.92 5.20 13.22
CA MET A 83 17.25 4.24 12.36
C MET A 83 15.74 4.48 12.31
N LYS A 84 15.14 4.22 11.14
CA LYS A 84 13.70 4.11 10.95
C LYS A 84 13.37 2.71 10.50
N VAL A 85 12.63 1.98 11.34
CA VAL A 85 12.07 0.66 11.02
C VAL A 85 10.59 0.84 10.72
N PHE A 86 10.18 0.46 9.52
CA PHE A 86 8.83 0.65 8.99
C PHE A 86 8.20 -0.71 8.72
N GLY A 87 6.99 -0.94 9.21
CA GLY A 87 6.21 -2.13 8.93
C GLY A 87 4.91 -1.79 8.22
N TRP A 88 4.37 -2.72 7.44
CA TRP A 88 3.02 -2.63 6.89
C TRP A 88 2.17 -3.74 7.54
N HIS A 89 0.98 -3.36 7.98
CA HIS A 89 -0.06 -4.26 8.44
C HIS A 89 -1.18 -4.27 7.40
N PRO A 90 -1.20 -5.29 6.51
CA PRO A 90 -2.33 -5.50 5.63
C PRO A 90 -3.59 -5.84 6.41
N TYR A 91 -4.71 -5.24 6.04
CA TYR A 91 -5.98 -5.36 6.73
C TYR A 91 -6.51 -6.80 6.72
N TRP A 92 -6.11 -7.60 5.73
CA TRP A 92 -6.39 -9.04 5.72
C TRP A 92 -5.68 -9.81 6.83
N MET A 93 -4.62 -9.28 7.45
CA MET A 93 -3.94 -9.88 8.60
C MET A 93 -4.73 -9.83 9.92
N GLY A 94 -5.98 -9.34 9.90
CA GLY A 94 -6.89 -9.36 11.06
C GLY A 94 -6.25 -8.73 12.30
N ASP A 95 -6.38 -9.39 13.44
CA ASP A 95 -5.87 -8.99 14.73
C ASP A 95 -4.37 -9.28 14.96
N ALA A 96 -3.62 -9.71 13.93
CA ALA A 96 -2.18 -9.95 14.05
C ALA A 96 -1.40 -8.76 14.65
N TYR A 97 -1.88 -7.54 14.42
CA TYR A 97 -1.28 -6.34 15.00
C TYR A 97 -1.28 -6.30 16.53
N LYS A 98 -2.18 -7.03 17.20
CA LYS A 98 -2.21 -7.10 18.67
C LYS A 98 -0.95 -7.76 19.24
N GLY A 99 -0.27 -8.61 18.46
CA GLY A 99 0.95 -9.30 18.87
C GLY A 99 2.26 -8.62 18.50
N TYR A 100 2.23 -7.47 17.80
CA TYR A 100 3.45 -6.83 17.33
C TYR A 100 4.32 -6.29 18.48
N GLN A 101 5.64 -6.42 18.31
CA GLN A 101 6.62 -5.81 19.19
C GLN A 101 6.88 -4.38 18.76
N TYR A 102 5.99 -3.45 19.10
CA TYR A 102 6.09 -2.06 18.66
C TYR A 102 7.37 -1.34 19.07
N LYS A 103 8.06 -1.80 20.13
CA LYS A 103 9.43 -1.32 20.48
C LYS A 103 10.48 -1.55 19.39
N LEU A 104 10.22 -2.46 18.45
CA LEU A 104 11.07 -2.77 17.30
C LEU A 104 10.63 -2.03 16.02
N LEU A 105 9.58 -1.21 16.10
CA LEU A 105 9.06 -0.43 15.00
C LEU A 105 9.13 1.05 15.34
N THR A 106 9.56 1.86 14.38
CA THR A 106 9.39 3.32 14.48
C THR A 106 8.08 3.77 13.85
N HIS A 107 7.63 3.04 12.83
CA HIS A 107 6.41 3.30 12.09
C HIS A 107 5.73 1.97 11.73
N VAL A 108 4.41 1.97 11.72
CA VAL A 108 3.58 0.91 11.15
C VAL A 108 2.49 1.56 10.29
N ALA A 109 2.20 1.00 9.11
CA ALA A 109 1.13 1.50 8.26
C ALA A 109 0.01 0.48 8.13
N TRP A 110 -1.24 0.93 8.33
CA TRP A 110 -2.43 0.14 8.00
C TRP A 110 -2.66 0.19 6.50
N PHE A 111 -2.55 -0.97 5.86
CA PHE A 111 -2.83 -1.15 4.45
C PHE A 111 -4.23 -1.77 4.34
N ALA A 112 -5.26 -1.12 3.80
CA ALA A 112 -5.21 0.15 3.06
C ALA A 112 -6.54 0.90 2.94
N TYR A 113 -6.43 2.16 2.52
CA TYR A 113 -7.45 2.98 1.86
C TYR A 113 -7.29 2.80 0.33
N ASN A 114 -8.27 2.19 -0.34
CA ASN A 114 -8.21 1.99 -1.80
C ASN A 114 -8.81 3.20 -2.50
N LEU A 115 -7.98 4.07 -3.09
CA LEU A 115 -8.44 5.31 -3.72
C LEU A 115 -9.37 5.04 -4.91
N ASP A 116 -10.55 5.65 -4.89
CA ASP A 116 -11.40 5.76 -6.07
C ASP A 116 -10.94 6.98 -6.91
N PRO A 117 -10.36 6.77 -8.10
CA PRO A 117 -9.83 7.85 -8.93
C PRO A 117 -10.93 8.74 -9.53
N ALA A 118 -12.17 8.28 -9.62
CA ALA A 118 -13.29 9.04 -10.19
C ALA A 118 -13.88 10.02 -9.18
N THR A 119 -13.97 9.62 -7.92
CA THR A 119 -14.61 10.42 -6.86
C THR A 119 -13.62 11.08 -5.89
N GLY A 120 -12.42 10.53 -5.75
CA GLY A 120 -11.47 10.86 -4.68
C GLY A 120 -11.78 10.17 -3.35
N SER A 121 -12.86 9.40 -3.26
CA SER A 121 -13.22 8.62 -2.08
C SER A 121 -12.43 7.29 -2.04
N TYR A 122 -12.96 6.28 -1.36
CA TYR A 122 -12.40 4.93 -1.30
C TYR A 122 -13.37 3.87 -1.85
N THR A 123 -12.82 2.76 -2.35
CA THR A 123 -13.61 1.64 -2.91
C THR A 123 -13.83 0.47 -1.94
N ASN A 124 -13.23 0.51 -0.74
CA ASN A 124 -13.23 -0.58 0.24
C ASN A 124 -13.84 -0.16 1.60
N PRO A 125 -15.14 0.18 1.66
CA PRO A 125 -15.79 0.72 2.86
C PRO A 125 -15.72 -0.19 4.08
N GLU A 126 -15.77 -1.50 3.90
CA GLU A 126 -15.63 -2.49 4.98
C GLU A 126 -14.28 -2.37 5.70
N VAL A 127 -13.19 -2.20 4.93
CA VAL A 127 -11.84 -2.02 5.47
C VAL A 127 -11.70 -0.68 6.18
N ILE A 128 -12.37 0.35 5.67
CA ILE A 128 -12.41 1.65 6.35
C ILE A 128 -13.17 1.55 7.67
N GLU A 129 -14.25 0.78 7.75
CA GLU A 129 -14.94 0.54 9.03
C GLU A 129 -14.07 -0.21 10.04
N GLU A 130 -13.18 -1.09 9.59
CA GLU A 130 -12.19 -1.75 10.46
C GLU A 130 -11.12 -0.77 10.95
N TRP A 131 -10.59 0.07 10.06
CA TRP A 131 -9.69 1.17 10.45
C TRP A 131 -10.32 2.07 11.52
N LYS A 132 -11.63 2.34 11.44
CA LYS A 132 -12.34 3.16 12.44
C LYS A 132 -12.47 2.48 13.82
N LYS A 133 -12.26 1.17 13.91
CA LYS A 133 -12.47 0.37 15.13
C LYS A 133 -11.19 -0.27 15.66
N THR A 134 -10.12 -0.29 14.86
CA THR A 134 -8.86 -0.94 15.21
C THR A 134 -8.23 -0.36 16.48
N GLU A 135 -7.53 -1.22 17.23
CA GLU A 135 -6.69 -0.78 18.34
C GLU A 135 -5.23 -0.52 17.90
N LEU A 136 -4.90 -0.67 16.61
CA LEU A 136 -3.54 -0.54 16.07
C LEU A 136 -2.86 0.75 16.54
N VAL A 137 -3.52 1.91 16.36
CA VAL A 137 -2.94 3.22 16.71
C VAL A 137 -2.61 3.29 18.19
N LYS A 138 -3.60 2.98 19.03
CA LYS A 138 -3.46 2.98 20.48
C LYS A 138 -2.34 2.05 20.95
N LEU A 139 -2.27 0.82 20.43
CA LEU A 139 -1.25 -0.16 20.80
C LEU A 139 0.15 0.28 20.37
N ALA A 140 0.30 0.80 19.14
CA ALA A 140 1.58 1.27 18.63
C ALA A 140 2.12 2.47 19.42
N HIS A 141 1.25 3.41 19.77
CA HIS A 141 1.62 4.61 20.55
C HIS A 141 2.15 4.28 21.95
N THR A 142 1.76 3.15 22.55
CA THR A 142 2.31 2.72 23.87
C THR A 142 3.83 2.54 23.85
N ASP A 143 4.39 2.22 22.69
CA ASP A 143 5.84 2.04 22.47
C ASP A 143 6.40 3.16 21.56
N SER A 144 5.71 4.31 21.46
CA SER A 144 6.10 5.46 20.63
C SER A 144 6.26 5.18 19.12
N CYS A 145 5.64 4.09 18.63
CA CYS A 145 5.61 3.75 17.22
C CYS A 145 4.52 4.56 16.51
N LYS A 146 4.88 5.22 15.41
CA LYS A 146 3.97 6.07 14.63
C LYS A 146 3.06 5.25 13.72
N VAL A 147 1.80 5.63 13.56
CA VAL A 147 0.86 4.91 12.70
C VAL A 147 0.43 5.70 11.49
N LEU A 148 0.58 5.11 10.31
CA LEU A 148 0.19 5.71 9.04
C LEU A 148 -0.98 4.95 8.41
N LEU A 149 -1.82 5.66 7.65
CA LEU A 149 -2.80 5.04 6.77
C LEU A 149 -2.21 4.93 5.36
N THR A 150 -2.08 3.71 4.83
CA THR A 150 -1.61 3.52 3.44
C THR A 150 -2.75 3.77 2.47
N VAL A 151 -2.51 4.64 1.48
CA VAL A 151 -3.41 4.91 0.36
C VAL A 151 -2.89 4.18 -0.87
N THR A 152 -3.70 3.32 -1.48
CA THR A 152 -3.33 2.57 -2.67
C THR A 152 -3.98 3.16 -3.92
N SER A 153 -3.20 3.22 -4.99
CA SER A 153 -3.68 3.57 -6.33
C SER A 153 -2.83 2.87 -7.39
N HIS A 154 -3.27 1.69 -7.81
CA HIS A 154 -2.44 0.75 -8.59
C HIS A 154 -2.84 0.62 -10.05
N GLN A 155 -3.93 1.24 -10.50
CA GLN A 155 -4.39 1.08 -11.88
C GLN A 155 -3.88 2.20 -12.77
N LEU A 156 -3.33 1.87 -13.94
CA LEU A 156 -2.82 2.85 -14.91
C LEU A 156 -3.89 3.86 -15.34
N ALA A 157 -5.07 3.37 -15.71
CA ALA A 157 -6.20 4.23 -16.10
C ALA A 157 -6.70 5.07 -14.91
N GLY A 158 -6.72 4.49 -13.71
CA GLY A 158 -7.11 5.20 -12.49
C GLY A 158 -6.15 6.32 -12.12
N ASN A 159 -4.84 6.06 -12.16
CA ASN A 159 -3.82 7.08 -11.93
C ASN A 159 -3.87 8.19 -12.96
N LYS A 160 -4.07 7.83 -14.24
CA LYS A 160 -4.30 8.81 -15.29
C LYS A 160 -5.48 9.71 -14.93
N LEU A 161 -6.63 9.11 -14.61
CA LEU A 161 -7.85 9.82 -14.27
C LEU A 161 -7.65 10.75 -13.06
N PHE A 162 -7.13 10.23 -11.94
CA PHE A 162 -6.95 11.00 -10.71
C PHE A 162 -5.94 12.14 -10.84
N LEU A 163 -4.83 11.92 -11.55
CA LEU A 163 -3.77 12.93 -11.72
C LEU A 163 -4.10 13.95 -12.82
N ASP A 164 -4.95 13.61 -13.79
CA ASP A 164 -5.52 14.55 -14.76
C ASP A 164 -6.64 15.40 -14.16
N ASN A 165 -7.36 14.85 -13.18
CA ASN A 165 -8.57 15.47 -12.63
C ASN A 165 -8.29 16.70 -11.76
N ALA A 166 -9.31 17.57 -11.73
CA ALA A 166 -9.33 18.87 -11.11
C ALA A 166 -9.28 18.81 -9.56
N ALA A 167 -9.06 19.97 -8.95
CA ALA A 167 -8.92 20.16 -7.50
C ALA A 167 -9.99 19.50 -6.62
N ASN A 168 -11.18 19.16 -7.16
CA ASN A 168 -12.28 18.60 -6.37
C ASN A 168 -12.04 17.13 -5.95
N GLN A 169 -11.66 16.21 -6.84
CA GLN A 169 -11.37 14.81 -6.44
C GLN A 169 -10.20 14.76 -5.46
N GLN A 170 -9.14 15.51 -5.75
CA GLN A 170 -7.98 15.59 -4.85
C GLN A 170 -8.35 16.23 -3.52
N ARG A 171 -9.28 17.19 -3.48
CA ARG A 171 -9.82 17.77 -2.23
C ARG A 171 -10.64 16.74 -1.46
N THR A 172 -11.57 16.04 -2.11
CA THR A 172 -12.36 14.97 -1.49
C THR A 172 -11.44 13.92 -0.87
N PHE A 173 -10.41 13.49 -1.61
CA PHE A 173 -9.40 12.57 -1.11
C PHE A 173 -8.71 13.10 0.14
N VAL A 174 -8.18 14.32 0.07
CA VAL A 174 -7.45 14.94 1.17
C VAL A 174 -8.33 15.13 2.41
N ASP A 175 -9.58 15.57 2.24
CA ASP A 175 -10.51 15.76 3.35
C ASP A 175 -10.91 14.40 3.96
N SER A 176 -11.10 13.37 3.13
CA SER A 176 -11.39 11.99 3.55
C SER A 176 -10.27 11.41 4.43
N ILE A 177 -9.03 11.42 3.95
CA ILE A 177 -7.90 10.88 4.73
C ILE A 177 -7.66 11.70 6.00
N THR A 178 -7.80 13.02 5.96
CA THR A 178 -7.59 13.87 7.15
C THR A 178 -8.62 13.57 8.23
N LEU A 179 -9.88 13.32 7.85
CA LEU A 179 -10.93 12.90 8.78
C LEU A 179 -10.59 11.55 9.42
N LEU A 180 -10.13 10.58 8.62
CA LEU A 180 -9.77 9.25 9.10
C LEU A 180 -8.55 9.26 10.04
N LEU A 181 -7.55 10.09 9.74
CA LEU A 181 -6.39 10.28 10.63
C LEU A 181 -6.81 10.89 11.96
N LYS A 182 -7.61 11.97 11.91
CA LYS A 182 -8.10 12.65 13.12
C LYS A 182 -8.94 11.73 13.99
N LEU A 183 -9.80 10.91 13.39
CA LEU A 183 -10.66 9.98 14.12
C LEU A 183 -9.88 8.95 14.92
N GLN A 184 -8.78 8.44 14.36
CA GLN A 184 -7.94 7.42 14.99
C GLN A 184 -6.76 8.00 15.75
N GLU A 185 -6.58 9.33 15.73
CA GLU A 185 -5.37 10.00 16.23
C GLU A 185 -4.08 9.48 15.56
N ALA A 186 -4.17 9.07 14.30
CA ALA A 186 -3.04 8.53 13.53
C ALA A 186 -2.05 9.64 13.11
N ASP A 187 -0.82 9.24 12.79
CA ASP A 187 0.30 10.16 12.60
C ASP A 187 0.53 10.59 11.15
N GLY A 188 -0.06 9.93 10.15
CA GLY A 188 0.11 10.34 8.76
C GLY A 188 -0.33 9.37 7.69
N VAL A 189 0.15 9.59 6.48
CA VAL A 189 -0.23 8.82 5.28
C VAL A 189 1.00 8.22 4.61
N ASP A 190 0.85 6.98 4.16
CA ASP A 190 1.78 6.32 3.25
C ASP A 190 1.15 6.22 1.85
N LEU A 191 1.73 6.85 0.84
CA LEU A 191 1.23 6.74 -0.53
C LEU A 191 1.86 5.57 -1.26
N ASN A 192 1.03 4.64 -1.74
CA ASN A 192 1.45 3.56 -2.62
C ASN A 192 0.77 3.69 -4.00
N PHE A 193 1.35 4.55 -4.85
CA PHE A 193 0.93 4.73 -6.25
C PHE A 193 1.82 3.86 -7.15
N GLU A 194 1.19 2.92 -7.87
CA GLU A 194 1.87 1.99 -8.78
C GLU A 194 1.31 2.13 -10.19
N ASN A 195 2.02 1.67 -11.23
CA ASN A 195 1.54 1.71 -12.61
C ASN A 195 1.25 3.14 -13.12
N LEU A 196 2.14 4.10 -12.80
CA LEU A 196 2.05 5.46 -13.30
C LEU A 196 2.15 5.51 -14.84
N PRO A 197 1.27 6.27 -15.52
CA PRO A 197 1.41 6.47 -16.96
C PRO A 197 2.70 7.23 -17.31
N ALA A 198 3.33 6.90 -18.43
CA ALA A 198 4.51 7.62 -18.91
C ALA A 198 4.22 9.12 -19.07
N GLY A 199 5.11 9.99 -18.59
CA GLY A 199 4.95 11.45 -18.64
C GLY A 199 4.15 12.07 -17.48
N TYR A 200 3.73 11.29 -16.48
CA TYR A 200 2.95 11.78 -15.33
C TYR A 200 3.80 12.16 -14.12
N GLU A 201 5.14 12.14 -14.23
CA GLU A 201 6.07 12.39 -13.13
C GLU A 201 5.84 13.78 -12.52
N LYS A 202 5.62 14.80 -13.37
CA LYS A 202 5.31 16.17 -12.92
C LYS A 202 3.94 16.28 -12.26
N LYS A 203 2.95 15.51 -12.72
CA LYS A 203 1.60 15.52 -12.15
C LYS A 203 1.59 14.87 -10.77
N LEU A 204 2.24 13.71 -10.65
CA LEU A 204 2.41 13.02 -9.37
C LEU A 204 3.19 13.87 -8.37
N SER A 205 4.38 14.36 -8.73
CA SER A 205 5.19 15.20 -7.82
C SER A 205 4.47 16.48 -7.42
N GLY A 206 3.73 17.10 -8.34
CA GLY A 206 2.88 18.25 -8.05
C GLY A 206 1.75 17.93 -7.07
N PHE A 207 1.10 16.77 -7.22
CA PHE A 207 0.09 16.28 -6.28
C PHE A 207 0.69 15.99 -4.90
N ILE A 208 1.79 15.22 -4.83
CA ILE A 208 2.48 14.88 -3.57
C ILE A 208 2.87 16.16 -2.81
N ARG A 209 3.37 17.19 -3.50
CA ARG A 209 3.71 18.46 -2.87
C ARG A 209 2.49 19.13 -2.25
N ARG A 210 1.37 19.22 -2.98
CA ARG A 210 0.12 19.80 -2.43
C ARG A 210 -0.42 19.00 -1.25
N LEU A 211 -0.35 17.68 -1.33
CA LEU A 211 -0.74 16.80 -0.23
C LEU A 211 0.15 17.03 1.00
N LYS A 212 1.47 17.08 0.82
CA LYS A 212 2.43 17.40 1.88
C LYS A 212 2.08 18.72 2.55
N ASP A 213 1.87 19.77 1.77
CA ASP A 213 1.57 21.11 2.29
C ASP A 213 0.31 21.09 3.17
N ARG A 214 -0.72 20.33 2.79
CA ARG A 214 -1.94 20.18 3.60
C ARG A 214 -1.73 19.30 4.83
N LEU A 215 -1.09 18.14 4.70
CA LEU A 215 -0.88 17.21 5.82
C LEU A 215 0.04 17.80 6.90
N THR A 216 1.14 18.44 6.50
CA THR A 216 2.11 19.00 7.44
C THR A 216 1.59 20.23 8.19
N ALA A 217 0.62 20.95 7.62
CA ALA A 217 -0.08 22.03 8.33
C ALA A 217 -0.81 21.53 9.59
N ASP A 218 -1.27 20.27 9.57
CA ASP A 218 -1.95 19.61 10.68
C ASP A 218 -1.00 18.68 11.48
N GLY A 219 0.31 18.70 11.19
CA GLY A 219 1.32 17.91 11.88
C GLY A 219 1.46 16.46 11.41
N TYR A 220 0.77 16.07 10.34
CA TYR A 220 0.83 14.71 9.81
C TYR A 220 2.09 14.43 8.98
N LEU A 221 2.57 13.19 9.07
CA LEU A 221 3.64 12.63 8.26
C LEU A 221 3.14 12.24 6.86
N LEU A 222 4.04 12.27 5.89
CA LEU A 222 3.80 11.76 4.55
C LEU A 222 4.99 10.91 4.11
N THR A 223 4.74 9.64 3.83
CA THR A 223 5.68 8.73 3.16
C THR A 223 5.18 8.36 1.77
N VAL A 224 6.09 7.94 0.91
CA VAL A 224 5.78 7.51 -0.47
C VAL A 224 6.55 6.25 -0.77
N SER A 225 5.83 5.18 -1.09
CA SER A 225 6.38 3.95 -1.64
C SER A 225 6.72 4.15 -3.10
N LEU A 226 7.96 3.88 -3.49
CA LEU A 226 8.47 4.08 -4.84
C LEU A 226 8.96 2.76 -5.44
N PRO A 227 8.69 2.51 -6.73
CA PRO A 227 9.25 1.34 -7.40
C PRO A 227 10.77 1.46 -7.47
N LYS A 228 11.45 0.30 -7.45
CA LYS A 228 12.90 0.24 -7.65
C LYS A 228 13.24 0.71 -9.06
N LEU A 229 13.98 1.81 -9.18
CA LEU A 229 14.53 2.26 -10.45
C LEU A 229 15.88 1.59 -10.72
N ASN A 230 15.91 0.60 -11.62
CA ASN A 230 17.16 0.03 -12.11
C ASN A 230 17.76 0.93 -13.21
N ARG A 231 18.68 1.83 -12.84
CA ARG A 231 19.49 2.58 -13.80
C ARG A 231 20.65 1.73 -14.32
N TYR A 232 20.38 0.68 -15.07
CA TYR A 232 21.45 0.01 -15.83
C TYR A 232 21.77 0.88 -17.05
N LYS A 233 22.93 1.55 -17.03
CA LYS A 233 23.56 2.05 -18.26
C LYS A 233 24.36 0.89 -18.83
N ASP A 234 24.00 0.44 -20.03
CA ASP A 234 24.86 -0.47 -20.78
C ASP A 234 26.23 0.21 -20.98
N PRO A 235 27.35 -0.37 -20.52
CA PRO A 235 28.68 0.20 -20.74
C PRO A 235 29.07 0.32 -22.21
N LYS A 236 28.27 -0.23 -23.14
CA LYS A 236 28.56 -0.26 -24.57
C LYS A 236 27.79 0.77 -25.43
N ASN A 237 26.98 1.65 -24.84
CA ASN A 237 26.31 2.77 -25.52
C ASN A 237 26.54 4.11 -24.81
#